data_AF-A0AAX6PR94-F1
#
_entry.id   AF-A0AAX6PR94-F1
#
_cell.length_a   1.000
_cell.length_b   1.000
_cell.length_c   1.000
_cell.angle_alpha   90.00
_cell.angle_beta   90.00
_cell.angle_gamma   90.00
#
_symmetry.space_group_name_H-M   'P 1'
#
loop_
_entity.id
_entity.type
_entity.pdbx_description
1 polymer ?
#
loop_
_entity_poly.entity_id
_entity_poly.type
_entity_poly.pdbx_seq_one_letter_code
_entity_poly.pdbx_strand_id
1 'polypeptide(L)'
;MLSVAKSVALETDSRSPSQKSSLRVRRLTGLRAALVAANMAVESVTLGIDLGTTSVKAALLEAAPGQPSGFMVLASCARTSRADAESNVAVPQGREQDVSRIIRALNECLAALPQKQLQKVGAIGVSGQMHGVVLWKTGQGCEWMQGGSASMFEARAVSHLVTWQDGRCSSEFLGSLPQPSSHLSVATGFGCATIFWLLKNSPELLQSYNAAGTIQDYVVAMLCGLRRPLMSDQNAASWGYFNTQSQSWNLEILRSSGFPVHLLPDIAQPGSAAGRTSHMWFEIPKGTQVGVAMGDLQASVYSCMGQKTDAVLNISTSVQLAASMPSGFQPTQTPDPASPVAYFPYFDRTYLGVAASLNGGNVLATFVHMLIQWMADLGQQSRPRETMAVTCRGHLEGLKVK
;
A
#
# COMPACT_ATOMS: atom_id res chain seq x y z
N MET A 1 14.09 -20.59 -35.69
CA MET A 1 13.42 -21.74 -36.33
C MET A 1 12.17 -22.08 -35.53
N LEU A 2 11.08 -22.41 -36.24
CA LEU A 2 9.70 -22.66 -35.80
C LEU A 2 8.92 -21.39 -35.40
N SER A 3 8.27 -20.68 -36.33
CA SER A 3 7.06 -20.99 -37.14
C SER A 3 5.78 -20.49 -36.46
N VAL A 4 5.40 -19.26 -36.80
CA VAL A 4 4.08 -18.66 -36.54
C VAL A 4 3.25 -18.89 -37.80
N ALA A 5 2.20 -19.70 -37.71
CA ALA A 5 1.22 -19.86 -38.77
C ALA A 5 0.13 -18.78 -38.63
N LYS A 6 0.10 -17.87 -39.61
CA LYS A 6 -1.04 -16.99 -39.89
C LYS A 6 -2.20 -17.82 -40.43
N SER A 7 -3.42 -17.50 -40.00
CA SER A 7 -4.60 -17.70 -40.84
C SER A 7 -5.37 -16.38 -40.93
N VAL A 8 -5.43 -15.89 -42.15
CA VAL A 8 -6.26 -14.76 -42.62
C VAL A 8 -7.49 -15.42 -43.23
N ALA A 9 -8.68 -14.99 -42.81
CA ALA A 9 -9.92 -15.25 -43.55
C ALA A 9 -10.51 -13.91 -43.98
N LEU A 10 -10.48 -13.68 -45.28
CA LEU A 10 -11.21 -12.67 -46.05
C LEU A 10 -12.22 -13.45 -46.89
N GLU A 11 -13.50 -13.10 -46.82
CA GLU A 11 -14.52 -13.32 -47.86
C GLU A 11 -15.69 -12.38 -47.53
N THR A 12 -15.84 -11.23 -48.18
CA THR A 12 -16.42 -10.93 -49.52
C THR A 12 -17.93 -10.65 -49.50
N ASP A 13 -18.26 -9.70 -50.34
CA ASP A 13 -19.40 -8.79 -50.39
C ASP A 13 -20.53 -9.30 -51.29
N SER A 14 -21.78 -8.91 -51.02
CA SER A 14 -22.87 -8.95 -52.01
C SER A 14 -23.94 -7.85 -51.78
N ARG A 15 -23.83 -6.76 -52.59
CA ARG A 15 -24.86 -5.98 -53.36
C ARG A 15 -26.33 -6.01 -52.85
N SER A 16 -27.17 -4.95 -52.80
CA SER A 16 -27.24 -3.58 -53.38
C SER A 16 -28.53 -2.85 -52.85
N PRO A 17 -29.09 -1.75 -53.43
CA PRO A 17 -28.99 -0.39 -52.88
C PRO A 17 -30.34 0.33 -52.56
N SER A 18 -30.32 1.40 -51.76
CA SER A 18 -31.26 2.52 -51.96
C SER A 18 -30.67 3.85 -51.48
N GLN A 19 -30.79 4.86 -52.35
CA GLN A 19 -30.36 6.24 -52.18
C GLN A 19 -31.29 7.02 -51.24
N LYS A 20 -30.73 7.96 -50.45
CA LYS A 20 -31.10 9.39 -50.48
C LYS A 20 -30.26 10.24 -49.50
N SER A 21 -29.52 11.18 -50.08
CA SER A 21 -29.24 12.56 -49.62
C SER A 21 -29.00 12.84 -48.12
N SER A 22 -27.79 13.26 -47.77
CA SER A 22 -27.58 14.62 -47.23
C SER A 22 -26.12 15.06 -47.34
N LEU A 23 -25.94 16.28 -47.85
CA LEU A 23 -24.69 17.01 -47.92
C LEU A 23 -24.30 17.56 -46.53
N ARG A 24 -22.98 17.74 -46.34
CA ARG A 24 -22.33 18.70 -45.41
C ARG A 24 -22.43 18.45 -43.90
N VAL A 25 -21.70 17.45 -43.41
CA VAL A 25 -21.01 17.52 -42.09
C VAL A 25 -19.69 16.72 -42.16
N ARG A 26 -18.70 17.17 -42.94
CA ARG A 26 -17.40 16.45 -43.04
C ARG A 26 -16.14 17.31 -42.85
N ARG A 27 -16.27 18.55 -42.37
CA ARG A 27 -15.11 19.42 -42.09
C ARG A 27 -14.97 19.97 -40.66
N LEU A 28 -15.89 19.65 -39.74
CA LEU A 28 -15.81 20.10 -38.33
C LEU A 28 -15.46 18.99 -37.33
N THR A 29 -15.58 17.72 -37.71
CA THR A 29 -15.19 16.58 -36.86
C THR A 29 -13.68 16.32 -36.89
N GLY A 30 -13.01 16.60 -38.02
CA GLY A 30 -11.55 16.47 -38.15
C GLY A 30 -10.77 17.48 -37.30
N LEU A 31 -11.26 18.73 -37.18
CA LEU A 31 -10.59 19.76 -36.38
C LEU A 31 -10.76 19.53 -34.86
N ARG A 32 -11.89 18.99 -34.40
CA ARG A 32 -12.08 18.60 -32.99
C ARG A 32 -11.31 17.32 -32.64
N ALA A 33 -11.26 16.33 -33.52
CA ALA A 33 -10.43 15.15 -33.31
C ALA A 33 -8.93 15.49 -33.35
N ALA A 34 -8.52 16.42 -34.22
CA ALA A 34 -7.16 16.94 -34.25
C ALA A 34 -6.85 17.87 -33.06
N LEU A 35 -7.80 18.63 -32.50
CA LEU A 35 -7.58 19.41 -31.27
C LEU A 35 -7.59 18.54 -30.00
N VAL A 36 -8.32 17.42 -30.01
CA VAL A 36 -8.29 16.40 -28.94
C VAL A 36 -7.03 15.52 -29.05
N ALA A 37 -6.52 15.29 -30.26
CA ALA A 37 -5.22 14.65 -30.49
C ALA A 37 -4.02 15.61 -30.35
N ALA A 38 -4.23 16.93 -30.53
CA ALA A 38 -3.23 17.99 -30.37
C ALA A 38 -3.23 18.63 -28.98
N ASN A 39 -4.20 18.29 -28.12
CA ASN A 39 -3.90 18.14 -26.70
C ASN A 39 -3.02 16.90 -26.63
N MET A 40 -1.74 17.10 -26.92
CA MET A 40 -0.71 16.09 -26.79
C MET A 40 -0.98 15.35 -25.49
N ALA A 41 -1.05 14.02 -25.57
CA ALA A 41 -0.81 13.20 -24.40
C ALA A 41 0.56 13.65 -23.89
N VAL A 42 0.55 14.66 -23.01
CA VAL A 42 1.73 15.05 -22.26
C VAL A 42 2.08 13.76 -21.57
N GLU A 43 3.24 13.22 -21.92
CA GLU A 43 3.97 12.18 -21.21
C GLU A 43 3.87 12.46 -19.71
N SER A 44 2.80 11.96 -19.08
CA SER A 44 2.41 12.33 -17.73
C SER A 44 3.08 11.33 -16.82
N VAL A 45 4.16 11.78 -16.19
CA VAL A 45 4.91 10.98 -15.23
C VAL A 45 4.02 10.76 -14.00
N THR A 46 4.03 9.54 -13.47
CA THR A 46 3.40 9.20 -12.20
C THR A 46 4.48 8.92 -11.17
N LEU A 47 4.37 9.52 -9.99
CA LEU A 47 5.23 9.20 -8.85
C LEU A 47 4.55 8.10 -8.01
N GLY A 48 5.17 6.93 -7.91
CA GLY A 48 4.81 5.90 -6.94
C GLY A 48 5.65 6.02 -5.67
N ILE A 49 5.02 5.95 -4.51
CA ILE A 49 5.67 5.98 -3.19
C ILE A 49 5.25 4.73 -2.41
N ASP A 50 6.21 4.08 -1.76
CA ASP A 50 5.98 2.95 -0.85
C ASP A 50 6.60 3.24 0.52
N LEU A 51 5.75 3.37 1.55
CA LEU A 51 6.13 3.63 2.94
C LEU A 51 6.14 2.31 3.73
N GLY A 52 7.10 1.44 3.39
CA GLY A 52 7.26 0.14 4.04
C GLY A 52 7.83 0.24 5.45
N THR A 53 7.80 -0.87 6.19
CA THR A 53 8.26 -0.90 7.59
C THR A 53 9.73 -0.49 7.76
N THR A 54 10.64 -0.98 6.92
CA THR A 54 12.10 -0.73 7.10
C THR A 54 12.67 0.31 6.14
N SER A 55 11.99 0.60 5.05
CA SER A 55 12.48 1.50 4.00
C SER A 55 11.33 2.22 3.30
N VAL A 56 11.64 3.43 2.84
CA VAL A 56 10.79 4.21 1.94
C VAL A 56 11.35 4.06 0.53
N LYS A 57 10.45 3.92 -0.44
CA LYS A 57 10.79 3.84 -1.86
C LYS A 57 9.99 4.86 -2.64
N ALA A 58 10.59 5.40 -3.69
CA ALA A 58 9.93 6.28 -4.64
C ALA A 58 10.37 5.91 -6.06
N ALA A 59 9.43 5.91 -7.01
CA ALA A 59 9.70 5.63 -8.42
C ALA A 59 8.90 6.56 -9.33
N LEU A 60 9.56 7.07 -10.37
CA LEU A 60 8.92 7.82 -11.45
C LEU A 60 8.61 6.85 -12.59
N LEU A 61 7.35 6.80 -12.95
CA LEU A 61 6.79 5.86 -13.91
C LEU A 61 6.16 6.62 -15.07
N GLU A 62 6.28 6.06 -16.27
CA GLU A 62 5.62 6.56 -17.48
C GLU A 62 4.91 5.41 -18.18
N ALA A 63 3.76 5.67 -18.81
CA ALA A 63 3.05 4.65 -19.57
C ALA A 63 3.92 4.14 -20.72
N ALA A 64 4.04 2.81 -20.86
CA ALA A 64 4.82 2.23 -21.94
C ALA A 64 4.08 2.42 -23.29
N PRO A 65 4.72 3.01 -24.32
CA PRO A 65 4.08 3.20 -25.61
C PRO A 65 3.57 1.88 -26.20
N GLY A 66 2.29 1.85 -26.59
CA GLY A 66 1.68 0.67 -27.21
C GLY A 66 1.38 -0.50 -26.27
N GLN A 67 1.58 -0.36 -24.95
CA GLN A 67 1.18 -1.35 -23.95
C GLN A 67 0.20 -0.72 -22.95
N PRO A 68 -1.12 -0.93 -23.10
CA PRO A 68 -2.15 -0.28 -22.26
C PRO A 68 -1.97 -0.47 -20.75
N SER A 69 -1.30 -1.55 -20.32
CA SER A 69 -1.02 -1.85 -18.91
C SER A 69 0.48 -1.83 -18.56
N GLY A 70 1.34 -1.46 -19.52
CA GLY A 70 2.78 -1.42 -19.34
C GLY A 70 3.24 -0.07 -18.80
N PHE A 71 4.36 -0.08 -18.08
CA PHE A 71 5.02 1.14 -17.62
C PHE A 71 6.54 1.03 -17.77
N MET A 72 7.20 2.17 -17.88
CA MET A 72 8.65 2.32 -17.83
C MET A 72 9.03 3.01 -16.52
N VAL A 73 10.05 2.49 -15.85
CA VAL A 73 10.64 3.13 -14.67
C VAL A 73 11.68 4.14 -15.15
N LEU A 74 11.40 5.43 -15.03
CA LEU A 74 12.29 6.52 -15.42
C LEU A 74 13.41 6.74 -14.40
N ALA A 75 13.09 6.60 -13.12
CA ALA A 75 14.02 6.67 -12.01
C ALA A 75 13.40 6.01 -10.77
N SER A 76 14.24 5.51 -9.87
CA SER A 76 13.78 5.04 -8.56
C SER A 76 14.82 5.29 -7.49
N CYS A 77 14.36 5.35 -6.25
CA CYS A 77 15.20 5.56 -5.08
C CYS A 77 14.60 4.83 -3.88
N ALA A 78 15.46 4.18 -3.09
CA ALA A 78 15.09 3.58 -1.82
C ALA A 78 16.00 4.10 -0.70
N ARG A 79 15.42 4.34 0.48
CA ARG A 79 16.13 4.78 1.68
C ARG A 79 15.63 4.01 2.88
N THR A 80 16.55 3.47 3.67
CA THR A 80 16.21 2.87 4.97
C THR A 80 15.74 3.96 5.91
N SER A 81 14.57 3.77 6.54
CA SER A 81 13.99 4.79 7.42
C SER A 81 14.74 4.90 8.75
N ARG A 82 15.31 3.78 9.24
CA ARG A 82 15.91 3.66 10.60
C ARG A 82 14.98 4.26 11.66
N ALA A 83 13.69 4.04 11.47
CA ALA A 83 12.64 4.72 12.20
C ALA A 83 12.33 4.07 13.56
N ASP A 84 12.86 2.88 13.84
CA ASP A 84 12.63 2.20 15.13
C ASP A 84 12.90 3.16 16.29
N ALA A 85 11.88 3.31 17.13
CA ALA A 85 11.87 4.23 18.25
C ALA A 85 11.58 3.47 19.54
N GLU A 86 12.17 3.95 20.63
CA GLU A 86 11.72 3.53 21.96
C GLU A 86 10.28 4.04 22.17
N SER A 87 9.43 3.17 22.71
CA SER A 87 8.03 3.53 22.97
C SER A 87 7.97 4.66 24.01
N ASN A 88 7.23 5.72 23.69
CA ASN A 88 7.01 6.84 24.63
C ASN A 88 6.26 6.40 25.90
N VAL A 89 5.56 5.26 25.81
CA VAL A 89 4.94 4.58 26.93
C VAL A 89 5.81 3.36 27.25
N ALA A 90 6.56 3.38 28.35
CA ALA A 90 7.52 2.33 28.72
C ALA A 90 6.82 1.01 29.08
N VAL A 91 6.27 0.33 28.07
CA VAL A 91 5.56 -0.94 28.19
C VAL A 91 6.27 -1.97 27.32
N PRO A 92 6.52 -3.19 27.85
CA PRO A 92 7.07 -4.28 27.06
C PRO A 92 6.27 -4.52 25.77
N GLN A 93 6.95 -4.92 24.70
CA GLN A 93 6.36 -5.24 23.39
C GLN A 93 5.76 -4.06 22.60
N GLY A 94 5.97 -2.81 23.05
CA GLY A 94 5.74 -1.63 22.20
C GLY A 94 6.61 -1.67 20.95
N ARG A 95 6.00 -1.52 19.77
CA ARG A 95 6.73 -1.42 18.48
C ARG A 95 6.34 -0.14 17.79
N GLU A 96 7.22 0.85 17.89
CA GLU A 96 6.96 2.20 17.42
C GLU A 96 8.03 2.66 16.43
N GLN A 97 7.63 3.57 15.54
CA GLN A 97 8.51 4.21 14.57
C GLN A 97 8.37 5.74 14.61
N ASP A 98 9.49 6.44 14.66
CA ASP A 98 9.57 7.90 14.56
C ASP A 98 9.17 8.34 13.13
N VAL A 99 7.98 8.93 13.03
CA VAL A 99 7.41 9.44 11.78
C VAL A 99 8.34 10.47 11.12
N SER A 100 9.07 11.27 11.90
CA SER A 100 10.00 12.26 11.35
C SER A 100 11.13 11.61 10.56
N ARG A 101 11.58 10.43 10.97
CA ARG A 101 12.61 9.64 10.24
C ARG A 101 12.05 9.02 8.98
N ILE A 102 10.79 8.55 9.01
CA ILE A 102 10.10 8.05 7.81
C ILE A 102 9.96 9.18 6.78
N ILE A 103 9.49 10.36 7.19
CA ILE A 103 9.36 11.53 6.30
C ILE A 103 10.72 12.03 5.81
N ARG A 104 11.76 11.99 6.65
CA ARG A 104 13.13 12.28 6.20
C ARG A 104 13.58 11.33 5.09
N ALA A 105 13.38 10.02 5.25
CA ALA A 105 13.72 9.04 4.22
C ALA A 105 12.92 9.27 2.91
N LEU A 106 11.64 9.67 3.01
CA LEU A 106 10.83 10.08 1.86
C LEU A 106 11.42 11.31 1.15
N ASN A 107 11.78 12.34 1.92
CA ASN A 107 12.39 13.55 1.38
C ASN A 107 13.76 13.25 0.72
N GLU A 108 14.58 12.39 1.32
CA GLU A 108 15.84 11.91 0.72
C GLU A 108 15.62 11.09 -0.56
N CYS A 109 14.54 10.31 -0.63
CA CYS A 109 14.14 9.61 -1.84
C CYS A 109 13.83 10.60 -2.97
N LEU A 110 13.01 11.62 -2.71
CA LEU A 110 12.64 12.61 -3.73
C LEU A 110 13.80 13.52 -4.13
N ALA A 111 14.65 13.92 -3.19
CA ALA A 111 15.84 14.72 -3.47
C ALA A 111 16.81 14.01 -4.44
N ALA A 112 16.80 12.68 -4.46
CA ALA A 112 17.63 11.88 -5.35
C ALA A 112 17.00 11.64 -6.75
N LEU A 113 15.73 12.00 -6.96
CA LEU A 113 15.06 11.81 -8.25
C LEU A 113 15.36 12.98 -9.22
N PRO A 114 15.38 12.74 -10.55
CA PRO A 114 15.70 13.79 -11.51
C PRO A 114 14.66 14.92 -11.52
N GLN A 115 15.08 16.15 -11.22
CA GLN A 115 14.25 17.36 -11.20
C GLN A 115 13.38 17.53 -12.45
N LYS A 116 13.96 17.36 -13.65
CA LYS A 116 13.20 17.49 -14.92
C LYS A 116 12.04 16.50 -15.04
N GLN A 117 12.14 15.33 -14.41
CA GLN A 117 11.05 14.35 -14.41
C GLN A 117 10.03 14.63 -13.32
N LEU A 118 10.47 15.13 -12.15
CA LEU A 118 9.57 15.59 -11.09
C LEU A 118 8.63 16.70 -11.56
N GLN A 119 9.12 17.63 -12.40
CA GLN A 119 8.31 18.70 -13.01
C GLN A 119 7.18 18.20 -13.91
N LYS A 120 7.31 16.97 -14.44
CA LYS A 120 6.30 16.33 -15.30
C LYS A 120 5.31 15.46 -14.53
N VAL A 121 5.44 15.38 -13.20
CA VAL A 121 4.57 14.49 -12.39
C VAL A 121 3.13 15.02 -12.39
N GLY A 122 2.26 14.31 -13.09
CA GLY A 122 0.82 14.60 -13.19
C GLY A 122 -0.02 13.89 -12.12
N ALA A 123 0.47 12.78 -11.58
CA ALA A 123 -0.20 11.99 -10.55
C ALA A 123 0.77 11.38 -9.53
N ILE A 124 0.29 11.18 -8.30
CA ILE A 124 1.01 10.53 -7.20
C ILE A 124 0.18 9.36 -6.67
N GLY A 125 0.76 8.16 -6.65
CA GLY A 125 0.23 6.98 -5.98
C GLY A 125 1.04 6.65 -4.72
N VAL A 126 0.37 6.25 -3.64
CA VAL A 126 1.03 5.97 -2.36
C VAL A 126 0.55 4.62 -1.82
N SER A 127 1.49 3.73 -1.49
CA SER A 127 1.28 2.52 -0.70
C SER A 127 2.07 2.59 0.61
N GLY A 128 1.77 1.72 1.55
CA GLY A 128 2.59 1.59 2.76
C GLY A 128 2.16 0.44 3.65
N GLN A 129 2.91 0.27 4.74
CA GLN A 129 2.65 -0.75 5.73
C GLN A 129 1.23 -0.63 6.32
N MET A 130 0.51 -1.75 6.34
CA MET A 130 -0.87 -1.83 6.85
C MET A 130 -0.93 -1.96 8.39
N HIS A 131 -2.15 -1.99 8.92
CA HIS A 131 -2.52 -2.20 10.34
C HIS A 131 -2.19 -1.06 11.30
N GLY A 132 -0.98 -0.50 11.19
CA GLY A 132 -0.46 0.50 12.13
C GLY A 132 -1.27 1.80 12.17
N VAL A 133 -1.02 2.60 13.20
CA VAL A 133 -1.69 3.89 13.41
C VAL A 133 -0.71 5.01 13.73
N VAL A 134 -0.89 6.13 13.04
CA VAL A 134 -0.31 7.43 13.33
C VAL A 134 -1.43 8.35 13.77
N LEU A 135 -1.17 9.15 14.82
CA LEU A 135 -2.07 10.20 15.30
C LEU A 135 -1.45 11.55 14.97
N TRP A 136 -2.25 12.53 14.55
CA TRP A 136 -1.76 13.89 14.32
C TRP A 136 -2.83 14.93 14.60
N LYS A 137 -2.38 16.19 14.65
CA LYS A 137 -3.26 17.35 14.77
C LYS A 137 -3.53 17.95 13.39
N THR A 138 -4.77 17.88 12.93
CA THR A 138 -5.21 18.46 11.65
C THR A 138 -4.79 19.92 11.54
N GLY A 139 -4.19 20.28 10.40
CA GLY A 139 -3.68 21.62 10.13
C GLY A 139 -2.34 21.96 10.79
N GLN A 140 -1.84 21.11 11.70
CA GLN A 140 -0.53 21.26 12.37
C GLN A 140 0.37 20.02 12.20
N GLY A 141 -0.13 18.98 11.51
CA GLY A 141 0.51 17.68 11.30
C GLY A 141 1.81 17.73 10.49
N CYS A 142 2.08 18.85 9.82
CA CYS A 142 3.33 19.09 9.12
C CYS A 142 3.66 20.58 9.11
N GLU A 143 4.93 20.87 8.85
CA GLU A 143 5.42 22.21 8.54
C GLU A 143 6.05 22.18 7.14
N TRP A 144 5.52 23.02 6.25
CA TRP A 144 6.06 23.18 4.90
C TRP A 144 7.21 24.18 4.93
N MET A 145 8.39 23.71 4.56
CA MET A 145 9.62 24.48 4.54
C MET A 145 9.87 24.98 3.11
N GLN A 146 9.95 26.30 2.96
CA GLN A 146 10.47 26.95 1.74
C GLN A 146 11.89 27.43 2.04
N GLY A 147 12.89 26.67 1.64
CA GLY A 147 14.29 27.05 1.84
C GLY A 147 15.23 26.35 0.88
N GLY A 148 15.89 27.11 0.00
CA GLY A 148 16.85 26.59 -0.99
C GLY A 148 16.20 26.00 -2.24
N SER A 149 16.82 24.97 -2.82
CA SER A 149 16.45 24.39 -4.13
C SER A 149 15.27 23.40 -4.12
N ALA A 150 14.50 23.28 -3.03
CA ALA A 150 13.33 22.39 -2.97
C ALA A 150 12.32 22.77 -1.87
N SER A 151 11.02 22.67 -2.17
CA SER A 151 9.91 22.83 -1.20
C SER A 151 9.53 21.47 -0.60
N MET A 152 9.64 21.25 0.71
CA MET A 152 9.31 19.97 1.33
C MET A 152 8.56 20.15 2.65
N PHE A 153 7.95 19.09 3.17
CA PHE A 153 7.35 19.14 4.51
C PHE A 153 8.14 18.27 5.50
N GLU A 154 8.14 18.72 6.75
CA GLU A 154 8.57 17.93 7.90
C GLU A 154 7.35 17.57 8.76
N ALA A 155 7.46 16.45 9.48
CA ALA A 155 6.42 16.02 10.40
C ALA A 155 6.42 16.90 11.67
N ARG A 156 5.23 17.35 12.10
CA ARG A 156 5.02 18.17 13.30
C ARG A 156 3.71 17.76 13.98
N ALA A 157 3.61 17.90 15.30
CA ALA A 157 2.40 17.54 16.06
C ALA A 157 1.80 16.18 15.65
N VAL A 158 2.67 15.17 15.56
CA VAL A 158 2.38 13.81 15.13
C VAL A 158 2.94 12.85 16.19
N SER A 159 2.24 11.75 16.44
CA SER A 159 2.74 10.67 17.30
C SER A 159 3.82 9.85 16.59
N HIS A 160 4.50 8.98 17.32
CA HIS A 160 5.12 7.83 16.67
C HIS A 160 4.05 6.98 15.98
N LEU A 161 4.44 6.29 14.92
CA LEU A 161 3.66 5.23 14.31
C LEU A 161 3.71 4.01 15.24
N VAL A 162 2.57 3.57 15.75
CA VAL A 162 2.46 2.24 16.36
C VAL A 162 2.30 1.23 15.25
N THR A 163 3.23 0.29 15.11
CA THR A 163 3.30 -0.61 13.95
C THR A 163 2.44 -1.87 14.13
N TRP A 164 2.28 -2.62 13.04
CA TRP A 164 1.62 -3.93 13.03
C TRP A 164 2.29 -4.96 13.95
N GLN A 165 3.55 -4.74 14.35
CA GLN A 165 4.31 -5.63 15.23
C GLN A 165 4.03 -5.37 16.71
N ASP A 166 3.27 -4.34 17.04
CA ASP A 166 2.99 -3.94 18.41
C ASP A 166 2.25 -5.05 19.15
N GLY A 167 2.80 -5.48 20.28
CA GLY A 167 2.28 -6.58 21.10
C GLY A 167 1.55 -6.13 22.36
N ARG A 168 1.32 -4.82 22.55
CA ARG A 168 0.80 -4.30 23.84
C ARG A 168 -0.64 -4.72 24.12
N CYS A 169 -1.42 -5.06 23.08
CA CYS A 169 -2.76 -5.60 23.25
C CYS A 169 -2.68 -7.10 23.53
N SER A 170 -2.62 -7.47 24.81
CA SER A 170 -2.68 -8.88 25.23
C SER A 170 -3.96 -9.57 24.76
N SER A 171 -3.97 -10.90 24.74
CA SER A 171 -5.18 -11.68 24.44
C SER A 171 -6.35 -11.35 25.39
N GLU A 172 -6.06 -11.12 26.67
CA GLU A 172 -7.05 -10.67 27.66
C GLU A 172 -7.60 -9.28 27.30
N PHE A 173 -6.73 -8.35 26.92
CA PHE A 173 -7.15 -7.01 26.50
C PHE A 173 -8.04 -7.10 25.25
N LEU A 174 -7.62 -7.83 24.21
CA LEU A 174 -8.41 -8.04 22.99
C LEU A 174 -9.75 -8.71 23.28
N GLY A 175 -9.78 -9.71 24.18
CA GLY A 175 -11.00 -10.39 24.62
C GLY A 175 -11.96 -9.48 25.42
N SER A 176 -11.45 -8.39 26.01
CA SER A 176 -12.27 -7.39 26.71
C SER A 176 -12.89 -6.35 25.77
N LEU A 177 -12.44 -6.26 24.52
CA LEU A 177 -12.97 -5.30 23.54
C LEU A 177 -14.34 -5.77 23.01
N PRO A 178 -15.22 -4.83 22.59
CA PRO A 178 -16.50 -5.22 22.00
C PRO A 178 -16.29 -6.01 20.71
N GLN A 179 -17.11 -7.03 20.48
CA GLN A 179 -17.02 -7.85 19.28
C GLN A 179 -17.39 -7.02 18.03
N PRO A 180 -16.52 -6.95 17.01
CA PRO A 180 -16.82 -6.22 15.79
C PRO A 180 -17.88 -6.95 14.96
N SER A 181 -18.63 -6.20 14.17
CA SER A 181 -19.42 -6.75 13.06
C SER A 181 -18.55 -6.72 11.80
N SER A 182 -17.65 -7.68 11.72
CA SER A 182 -16.67 -7.84 10.64
C SER A 182 -16.30 -9.32 10.51
N HIS A 183 -15.95 -9.76 9.31
CA HIS A 183 -15.39 -11.10 9.08
C HIS A 183 -13.90 -11.20 9.46
N LEU A 184 -13.22 -10.07 9.68
CA LEU A 184 -11.84 -10.04 10.12
C LEU A 184 -11.77 -9.89 11.64
N SER A 185 -10.95 -10.74 12.27
CA SER A 185 -10.64 -10.63 13.69
C SER A 185 -9.82 -9.38 13.98
N VAL A 186 -10.06 -8.77 15.15
CA VAL A 186 -9.20 -7.73 15.70
C VAL A 186 -7.94 -8.38 16.26
N ALA A 187 -6.77 -7.82 15.95
CA ALA A 187 -5.48 -8.29 16.45
C ALA A 187 -4.68 -7.16 17.09
N THR A 188 -3.66 -7.51 17.88
CA THR A 188 -2.69 -6.52 18.39
C THR A 188 -1.96 -5.84 17.23
N GLY A 189 -1.62 -4.55 17.41
CA GLY A 189 -1.04 -3.72 16.35
C GLY A 189 -2.05 -3.17 15.32
N PHE A 190 -3.31 -3.62 15.34
CA PHE A 190 -4.36 -3.04 14.49
C PHE A 190 -4.82 -1.69 15.05
N GLY A 191 -5.06 -0.71 14.17
CA GLY A 191 -5.30 0.68 14.56
C GLY A 191 -6.39 0.89 15.61
N CYS A 192 -7.55 0.23 15.50
CA CYS A 192 -8.60 0.38 16.53
C CYS A 192 -8.21 -0.27 17.87
N ALA A 193 -7.56 -1.44 17.85
CA ALA A 193 -7.06 -2.08 19.08
C ALA A 193 -6.03 -1.18 19.78
N THR A 194 -5.11 -0.60 19.01
CA THR A 194 -4.12 0.36 19.50
C THR A 194 -4.79 1.61 20.08
N ILE A 195 -5.80 2.19 19.41
CA ILE A 195 -6.50 3.37 19.92
C ILE A 195 -7.26 3.05 21.22
N PHE A 196 -7.91 1.89 21.33
CA PHE A 196 -8.50 1.43 22.60
C PHE A 196 -7.44 1.29 23.70
N TRP A 197 -6.29 0.73 23.35
CA TRP A 197 -5.19 0.56 24.29
C TRP A 197 -4.65 1.90 24.78
N LEU A 198 -4.45 2.86 23.88
CA LEU A 198 -4.05 4.23 24.21
C LEU A 198 -5.12 4.94 25.03
N LEU A 199 -6.41 4.76 24.73
CA LEU A 199 -7.49 5.33 25.53
C LEU A 199 -7.44 4.87 26.99
N LYS A 200 -7.10 3.59 27.22
CA LYS A 200 -6.99 3.01 28.56
C LYS A 200 -5.68 3.39 29.28
N ASN A 201 -4.55 3.38 28.58
CA ASN A 201 -3.22 3.45 29.20
C ASN A 201 -2.53 4.81 29.03
N SER A 202 -2.94 5.63 28.08
CA SER A 202 -2.33 6.93 27.76
C SER A 202 -3.36 7.93 27.18
N PRO A 203 -4.47 8.20 27.89
CA PRO A 203 -5.55 9.05 27.37
C PRO A 203 -5.09 10.49 27.08
N GLU A 204 -4.14 11.03 27.84
CA GLU A 204 -3.58 12.38 27.64
C GLU A 204 -2.85 12.51 26.30
N LEU A 205 -2.10 11.46 25.90
CA LEU A 205 -1.46 11.40 24.59
C LEU A 205 -2.53 11.41 23.49
N LEU A 206 -3.57 10.60 23.64
CA LEU A 206 -4.63 10.49 22.65
C LEU A 206 -5.41 11.80 22.48
N GLN A 207 -5.68 12.51 23.57
CA GLN A 207 -6.38 13.81 23.58
C GLN A 207 -5.60 14.94 22.87
N SER A 208 -4.28 14.76 22.69
CA SER A 208 -3.44 15.75 22.00
C SER A 208 -3.64 15.76 20.48
N TYR A 209 -4.36 14.77 19.93
CA TYR A 209 -4.56 14.57 18.50
C TYR A 209 -6.04 14.52 18.13
N ASN A 210 -6.36 14.83 16.88
CA ASN A 210 -7.76 14.85 16.39
C ASN A 210 -7.93 14.16 15.02
N ALA A 211 -6.89 13.47 14.56
CA ALA A 211 -6.87 12.69 13.34
C ALA A 211 -6.01 11.44 13.53
N ALA A 212 -6.40 10.36 12.87
CA ALA A 212 -5.66 9.10 12.84
C ALA A 212 -5.65 8.51 11.43
N GLY A 213 -4.72 7.60 11.15
CA GLY A 213 -4.62 6.87 9.89
C GLY A 213 -3.35 6.02 9.85
N THR A 214 -3.12 5.30 8.76
CA THR A 214 -1.80 4.69 8.51
C THR A 214 -0.77 5.76 8.15
N ILE A 215 0.52 5.38 8.05
CA ILE A 215 1.59 6.32 7.67
C ILE A 215 1.39 6.90 6.25
N GLN A 216 0.86 6.09 5.33
CA GLN A 216 0.53 6.50 3.97
C GLN A 216 -0.72 7.38 3.91
N ASP A 217 -1.73 7.13 4.75
CA ASP A 217 -2.89 8.03 4.85
C ASP A 217 -2.46 9.40 5.40
N TYR A 218 -1.55 9.42 6.40
CA TYR A 218 -0.96 10.66 6.92
C TYR A 218 -0.23 11.44 5.81
N VAL A 219 0.65 10.80 5.03
CA VAL A 219 1.36 11.47 3.92
C VAL A 219 0.37 12.04 2.90
N VAL A 220 -0.64 11.27 2.50
CA VAL A 220 -1.68 11.75 1.58
C VAL A 220 -2.43 12.95 2.16
N ALA A 221 -2.77 12.92 3.46
CA ALA A 221 -3.42 14.02 4.14
C ALA A 221 -2.56 15.29 4.16
N MET A 222 -1.24 15.17 4.40
CA MET A 222 -0.31 16.31 4.41
C MET A 222 -0.12 16.89 3.00
N LEU A 223 0.08 16.04 1.99
CA LEU A 223 0.22 16.46 0.60
C LEU A 223 -1.02 17.23 0.13
N CYS A 224 -2.22 16.71 0.42
CA CYS A 224 -3.47 17.31 -0.04
C CYS A 224 -4.01 18.41 0.88
N GLY A 225 -3.44 18.61 2.07
CA GLY A 225 -3.96 19.54 3.07
C GLY A 225 -5.37 19.15 3.55
N LEU A 226 -5.63 17.85 3.74
CA LEU A 226 -6.97 17.36 4.09
C LEU A 226 -7.37 17.78 5.51
N ARG A 227 -8.63 18.20 5.68
CA ARG A 227 -9.21 18.51 7.00
C ARG A 227 -9.65 17.25 7.75
N ARG A 228 -10.01 16.20 7.02
CA ARG A 228 -10.33 14.88 7.56
C ARG A 228 -9.47 13.84 6.85
N PRO A 229 -8.85 12.89 7.57
CA PRO A 229 -8.10 11.82 6.94
C PRO A 229 -9.01 11.00 6.01
N LEU A 230 -8.46 10.56 4.88
CA LEU A 230 -9.15 9.70 3.93
C LEU A 230 -8.37 8.38 3.83
N MET A 231 -9.05 7.25 3.98
CA MET A 231 -8.46 5.91 4.05
C MET A 231 -9.13 4.97 3.06
N SER A 232 -8.36 4.07 2.46
CA SER A 232 -8.93 2.99 1.64
C SER A 232 -9.65 1.93 2.50
N ASP A 233 -10.64 1.27 1.92
CA ASP A 233 -11.28 0.09 2.54
C ASP A 233 -10.28 -1.03 2.84
N GLN A 234 -9.20 -1.13 2.05
CA GLN A 234 -8.04 -2.00 2.27
C GLN A 234 -7.40 -1.78 3.65
N ASN A 235 -7.02 -0.53 3.94
CA ASN A 235 -6.43 -0.15 5.23
C ASN A 235 -7.47 -0.20 6.36
N ALA A 236 -8.71 0.19 6.10
CA ALA A 236 -9.77 0.18 7.12
C ALA A 236 -10.11 -1.24 7.60
N ALA A 237 -10.17 -2.21 6.68
CA ALA A 237 -10.34 -3.62 7.02
C ALA A 237 -9.22 -4.12 7.96
N SER A 238 -8.01 -3.60 7.77
CA SER A 238 -6.82 -3.92 8.57
C SER A 238 -6.82 -3.31 9.99
N TRP A 239 -7.85 -2.53 10.35
CA TRP A 239 -8.05 -1.95 11.68
C TRP A 239 -9.08 -2.70 12.54
N GLY A 240 -9.77 -3.72 12.01
CA GLY A 240 -10.60 -4.68 12.76
C GLY A 240 -12.07 -4.29 13.03
N TYR A 241 -12.44 -3.01 13.06
CA TYR A 241 -13.83 -2.55 13.29
C TYR A 241 -14.49 -1.96 12.04
N PHE A 242 -14.10 -2.47 10.87
CA PHE A 242 -14.65 -2.06 9.58
C PHE A 242 -15.39 -3.24 8.96
N ASN A 243 -16.65 -3.01 8.58
CA ASN A 243 -17.44 -4.00 7.85
C ASN A 243 -17.22 -3.80 6.34
N THR A 244 -16.59 -4.77 5.68
CA THR A 244 -16.25 -4.66 4.26
C THR A 244 -17.45 -4.82 3.32
N GLN A 245 -18.55 -5.41 3.80
CA GLN A 245 -19.78 -5.55 3.03
C GLN A 245 -20.58 -4.25 3.01
N SER A 246 -20.81 -3.65 4.18
CA SER A 246 -21.48 -2.35 4.29
C SER A 246 -20.56 -1.17 3.97
N GLN A 247 -19.25 -1.40 3.86
CA GLN A 247 -18.22 -0.39 3.58
C GLN A 247 -18.22 0.74 4.62
N SER A 248 -18.36 0.37 5.88
CA SER A 248 -18.48 1.33 6.99
C SER A 248 -17.83 0.83 8.27
N TRP A 249 -17.31 1.77 9.06
CA TRP A 249 -16.92 1.51 10.44
C TRP A 249 -18.11 1.01 11.28
N ASN A 250 -17.85 0.16 12.27
CA ASN A 250 -18.83 -0.29 13.26
C ASN A 250 -19.12 0.81 14.29
N LEU A 251 -19.62 1.97 13.84
CA LEU A 251 -19.71 3.21 14.64
C LEU A 251 -20.57 3.07 15.91
N GLU A 252 -21.66 2.33 15.86
CA GLU A 252 -22.53 2.12 17.04
C GLU A 252 -21.80 1.34 18.13
N ILE A 253 -21.18 0.21 17.75
CA ILE A 253 -20.36 -0.62 18.64
C ILE A 253 -19.25 0.22 19.27
N LEU A 254 -18.45 0.90 18.43
CA LEU A 254 -17.34 1.75 18.88
C LEU A 254 -17.79 2.87 19.82
N ARG A 255 -18.87 3.59 19.47
CA ARG A 255 -19.39 4.69 20.28
C ARG A 255 -19.88 4.19 21.64
N SER A 256 -20.58 3.05 21.67
CA SER A 256 -21.11 2.46 22.91
C SER A 256 -20.00 2.02 23.88
N SER A 257 -18.82 1.67 23.37
CA SER A 257 -17.65 1.30 24.17
C SER A 257 -16.74 2.48 24.52
N GLY A 258 -17.17 3.73 24.27
CA GLY A 258 -16.38 4.93 24.56
C GLY A 258 -15.21 5.20 23.60
N PHE A 259 -15.16 4.52 22.45
CA PHE A 259 -14.11 4.76 21.45
C PHE A 259 -14.22 6.19 20.88
N PRO A 260 -13.10 6.90 20.69
CA PRO A 260 -13.08 8.24 20.09
C PRO A 260 -13.32 8.18 18.57
N VAL A 261 -14.57 7.95 18.15
CA VAL A 261 -14.95 7.78 16.74
C VAL A 261 -14.59 8.97 15.84
N HIS A 262 -14.34 10.15 16.40
CA HIS A 262 -13.89 11.32 15.65
C HIS A 262 -12.49 11.16 15.04
N LEU A 263 -11.67 10.25 15.58
CA LEU A 263 -10.35 9.90 15.04
C LEU A 263 -10.43 9.02 13.78
N LEU A 264 -11.56 8.36 13.54
CA LEU A 264 -11.70 7.46 12.39
C LEU A 264 -11.66 8.26 11.07
N PRO A 265 -10.83 7.83 10.11
CA PRO A 265 -10.83 8.37 8.76
C PRO A 265 -12.17 8.20 8.05
N ASP A 266 -12.43 9.09 7.09
CA ASP A 266 -13.44 8.86 6.09
C ASP A 266 -12.95 7.80 5.10
N ILE A 267 -13.86 6.99 4.55
CA ILE A 267 -13.53 5.85 3.69
C ILE A 267 -13.70 6.23 2.23
N ALA A 268 -12.71 5.88 1.41
CA ALA A 268 -12.75 6.02 -0.04
C ALA A 268 -12.29 4.76 -0.75
N GLN A 269 -12.63 4.65 -2.03
CA GLN A 269 -12.22 3.52 -2.84
C GLN A 269 -10.73 3.62 -3.23
N PRO A 270 -9.97 2.52 -3.18
CA PRO A 270 -8.61 2.49 -3.71
C PRO A 270 -8.63 2.81 -5.21
N GLY A 271 -7.60 3.50 -5.70
CA GLY A 271 -7.54 3.98 -7.10
C GLY A 271 -8.34 5.25 -7.39
N SER A 272 -9.17 5.73 -6.46
CA SER A 272 -9.83 7.04 -6.58
C SER A 272 -8.90 8.19 -6.15
N ALA A 273 -9.26 9.43 -6.49
CA ALA A 273 -8.51 10.62 -6.10
C ALA A 273 -8.78 10.98 -4.64
N ALA A 274 -7.74 11.14 -3.84
CA ALA A 274 -7.82 11.71 -2.49
C ALA A 274 -7.86 13.24 -2.52
N GLY A 275 -7.20 13.85 -3.50
CA GLY A 275 -7.10 15.30 -3.61
C GLY A 275 -6.01 15.73 -4.59
N ARG A 276 -5.47 16.92 -4.36
CA ARG A 276 -4.37 17.50 -5.12
C ARG A 276 -3.33 18.10 -4.18
N THR A 277 -2.06 18.10 -4.58
CA THR A 277 -0.98 18.71 -3.78
C THR A 277 -1.30 20.17 -3.45
N SER A 278 -1.25 20.51 -2.16
CA SER A 278 -1.56 21.84 -1.63
C SER A 278 -0.43 22.86 -1.85
N HIS A 279 0.79 22.34 -1.99
CA HIS A 279 2.03 23.08 -2.20
C HIS A 279 2.83 22.42 -3.34
N MET A 280 3.81 23.14 -3.86
CA MET A 280 4.87 22.52 -4.65
C MET A 280 5.66 21.58 -3.72
N TRP A 281 6.03 20.40 -4.21
CA TRP A 281 6.76 19.40 -3.43
C TRP A 281 7.99 18.93 -4.19
N PHE A 282 9.16 19.35 -3.72
CA PHE A 282 10.39 19.45 -4.49
C PHE A 282 10.11 20.23 -5.77
N GLU A 283 10.06 19.53 -6.88
CA GLU A 283 9.85 20.06 -8.22
C GLU A 283 8.52 19.60 -8.80
N ILE A 284 7.74 18.85 -8.01
CA ILE A 284 6.40 18.40 -8.37
C ILE A 284 5.45 19.59 -8.29
N PRO A 285 4.70 19.89 -9.36
CA PRO A 285 3.78 21.01 -9.38
C PRO A 285 2.75 20.98 -8.24
N LYS A 286 2.40 22.17 -7.76
CA LYS A 286 1.20 22.34 -6.94
C LYS A 286 -0.02 21.96 -7.79
N GLY A 287 -1.00 21.28 -7.20
CA GLY A 287 -2.21 20.85 -7.90
C GLY A 287 -2.09 19.47 -8.58
N THR A 288 -0.95 18.79 -8.48
CA THR A 288 -0.77 17.41 -8.94
C THR A 288 -1.76 16.48 -8.23
N GLN A 289 -2.38 15.56 -8.98
CA GLN A 289 -3.39 14.65 -8.43
C GLN A 289 -2.75 13.62 -7.48
N VAL A 290 -3.40 13.34 -6.35
CA VAL A 290 -2.95 12.34 -5.39
C VAL A 290 -4.04 11.29 -5.21
N GLY A 291 -3.70 10.02 -5.34
CA GLY A 291 -4.60 8.90 -5.11
C GLY A 291 -4.84 8.62 -3.63
N VAL A 292 -5.95 7.95 -3.30
CA VAL A 292 -6.17 7.36 -1.98
C VAL A 292 -5.07 6.35 -1.68
N ALA A 293 -4.54 6.40 -0.45
CA ALA A 293 -3.45 5.53 -0.06
C ALA A 293 -3.90 4.05 -0.01
N MET A 294 -3.02 3.16 -0.46
CA MET A 294 -3.31 1.73 -0.60
C MET A 294 -2.50 0.90 0.39
N GLY A 295 -2.98 -0.30 0.70
CA GLY A 295 -2.20 -1.28 1.43
C GLY A 295 -1.07 -1.83 0.56
N ASP A 296 0.10 -2.08 1.17
CA ASP A 296 1.26 -2.67 0.50
C ASP A 296 0.98 -4.07 -0.07
N LEU A 297 0.18 -4.88 0.64
CA LEU A 297 -0.31 -6.17 0.15
C LEU A 297 -1.06 -6.03 -1.18
N GLN A 298 -2.05 -5.15 -1.24
CA GLN A 298 -2.85 -4.97 -2.46
C GLN A 298 -2.03 -4.38 -3.59
N ALA A 299 -1.15 -3.41 -3.30
CA ALA A 299 -0.28 -2.79 -4.30
C ALA A 299 0.72 -3.83 -4.88
N SER A 300 1.32 -4.67 -4.03
CA SER A 300 2.26 -5.70 -4.48
C SER A 300 1.56 -6.76 -5.34
N VAL A 301 0.39 -7.25 -4.92
CA VAL A 301 -0.40 -8.21 -5.70
C VAL A 301 -0.81 -7.63 -7.04
N TYR A 302 -1.30 -6.38 -7.07
CA TYR A 302 -1.67 -5.69 -8.31
C TYR A 302 -0.50 -5.59 -9.29
N SER A 303 0.71 -5.32 -8.79
CA SER A 303 1.89 -5.21 -9.65
C SER A 303 2.37 -6.54 -10.25
N CYS A 304 2.03 -7.67 -9.63
CA CYS A 304 2.49 -9.00 -10.03
C CYS A 304 1.45 -9.80 -10.84
N MET A 305 0.17 -9.46 -10.73
CA MET A 305 -0.89 -10.16 -11.44
C MET A 305 -0.91 -9.78 -12.92
N GLY A 306 -0.69 -10.77 -13.80
CA GLY A 306 -0.93 -10.63 -15.24
C GLY A 306 -2.38 -10.98 -15.61
N GLN A 307 -2.99 -11.91 -14.89
CA GLN A 307 -4.37 -12.36 -15.06
C GLN A 307 -5.08 -12.49 -13.72
N LYS A 308 -6.43 -12.40 -13.72
CA LYS A 308 -7.24 -12.54 -12.49
C LYS A 308 -7.15 -13.92 -11.83
N THR A 309 -6.66 -14.92 -12.55
CA THR A 309 -6.46 -16.30 -12.06
C THR A 309 -5.10 -16.51 -11.41
N ASP A 310 -4.21 -15.53 -11.47
CA ASP A 310 -2.87 -15.66 -10.90
C ASP A 310 -2.93 -15.70 -9.37
N ALA A 311 -1.99 -16.44 -8.78
CA ALA A 311 -1.68 -16.35 -7.37
C ALA A 311 -0.30 -15.71 -7.21
N VAL A 312 -0.17 -14.82 -6.24
CA VAL A 312 1.06 -14.10 -5.94
C VAL A 312 1.64 -14.63 -4.64
N LEU A 313 2.87 -15.14 -4.70
CA LEU A 313 3.63 -15.59 -3.55
C LEU A 313 4.73 -14.57 -3.24
N ASN A 314 4.58 -13.84 -2.15
CA ASN A 314 5.58 -12.91 -1.64
C ASN A 314 6.36 -13.56 -0.49
N ILE A 315 7.66 -13.82 -0.69
CA ILE A 315 8.57 -14.33 0.34
C ILE A 315 9.55 -13.21 0.70
N SER A 316 9.33 -12.61 1.86
CA SER A 316 10.21 -11.58 2.45
C SER A 316 10.64 -12.06 3.84
N THR A 317 10.64 -11.20 4.87
CA THR A 317 10.82 -11.64 6.27
C THR A 317 9.77 -12.70 6.63
N SER A 318 8.51 -12.45 6.26
CA SER A 318 7.37 -13.37 6.34
C SER A 318 7.01 -13.90 4.94
N VAL A 319 5.99 -14.75 4.84
CA VAL A 319 5.43 -15.20 3.56
C VAL A 319 3.94 -14.87 3.46
N GLN A 320 3.51 -14.47 2.27
CA GLN A 320 2.11 -14.24 1.93
C GLN A 320 1.82 -14.90 0.58
N LEU A 321 0.79 -15.74 0.53
CA LEU A 321 0.20 -16.25 -0.69
C LEU A 321 -1.17 -15.58 -0.86
N ALA A 322 -1.36 -14.85 -1.95
CA ALA A 322 -2.59 -14.13 -2.24
C ALA A 322 -3.15 -14.54 -3.60
N ALA A 323 -4.48 -14.67 -3.68
CA ALA A 323 -5.20 -14.91 -4.93
C ALA A 323 -6.46 -14.04 -4.99
N SER A 324 -6.83 -13.59 -6.20
CA SER A 324 -8.05 -12.82 -6.40
C SER A 324 -9.27 -13.72 -6.24
N MET A 325 -10.24 -13.28 -5.46
CA MET A 325 -11.54 -13.94 -5.37
C MET A 325 -12.41 -13.58 -6.58
N PRO A 326 -13.32 -14.47 -7.00
CA PRO A 326 -14.26 -14.19 -8.09
C PRO A 326 -15.14 -12.97 -7.80
N SER A 327 -15.57 -12.28 -8.85
CA SER A 327 -16.55 -11.18 -8.72
C SER A 327 -17.83 -11.68 -8.04
N GLY A 328 -18.32 -10.91 -7.07
CA GLY A 328 -19.50 -11.27 -6.28
C GLY A 328 -19.22 -12.15 -5.06
N PHE A 329 -17.99 -12.64 -4.88
CA PHE A 329 -17.59 -13.30 -3.63
C PHE A 329 -17.79 -12.38 -2.43
N GLN A 330 -18.33 -12.93 -1.35
CA GLN A 330 -18.42 -12.26 -0.04
C GLN A 330 -17.91 -13.21 1.04
N PRO A 331 -17.02 -12.77 1.93
CA PRO A 331 -16.60 -13.59 3.06
C PRO A 331 -17.78 -13.80 4.03
N THR A 332 -17.74 -14.90 4.77
CA THR A 332 -18.68 -15.17 5.87
C THR A 332 -18.56 -14.07 6.92
N GLN A 333 -19.68 -13.53 7.41
CA GLN A 333 -19.67 -12.36 8.30
C GLN A 333 -19.09 -12.62 9.70
N THR A 334 -18.87 -13.88 10.07
CA THR A 334 -18.26 -14.26 11.34
C THR A 334 -16.77 -14.57 11.12
N PRO A 335 -15.86 -14.00 11.93
CA PRO A 335 -14.45 -14.39 11.89
C PRO A 335 -14.29 -15.87 12.26
N ASP A 336 -13.42 -16.56 11.53
CA ASP A 336 -12.94 -17.88 11.89
C ASP A 336 -11.44 -17.78 12.21
N PRO A 337 -11.06 -17.71 13.51
CA PRO A 337 -9.66 -17.64 13.91
C PRO A 337 -8.83 -18.86 13.51
N ALA A 338 -9.46 -20.00 13.22
CA ALA A 338 -8.78 -21.21 12.76
C ALA A 338 -8.60 -21.26 11.23
N SER A 339 -9.25 -20.35 10.49
CA SER A 339 -9.11 -20.28 9.04
C SER A 339 -7.67 -19.92 8.65
N PRO A 340 -7.01 -20.72 7.79
CA PRO A 340 -5.68 -20.39 7.29
C PRO A 340 -5.70 -19.25 6.26
N VAL A 341 -6.90 -18.82 5.83
CA VAL A 341 -7.10 -17.78 4.81
C VAL A 341 -7.93 -16.65 5.39
N ALA A 342 -7.38 -15.43 5.28
CA ALA A 342 -8.10 -14.19 5.54
C ALA A 342 -8.50 -13.52 4.23
N TYR A 343 -9.60 -12.78 4.23
CA TYR A 343 -10.11 -12.09 3.03
C TYR A 343 -10.00 -10.59 3.19
N PHE A 344 -9.17 -9.94 2.39
CA PHE A 344 -8.98 -8.49 2.43
C PHE A 344 -9.64 -7.82 1.22
N PRO A 345 -10.21 -6.61 1.37
CA PRO A 345 -10.69 -5.84 0.23
C PRO A 345 -9.60 -5.63 -0.81
N TYR A 346 -10.02 -5.63 -2.07
CA TYR A 346 -9.19 -5.39 -3.24
C TYR A 346 -9.88 -4.39 -4.18
N PHE A 347 -9.26 -4.08 -5.32
CA PHE A 347 -9.84 -3.19 -6.31
C PHE A 347 -11.19 -3.70 -6.82
N ASP A 348 -12.01 -2.78 -7.34
CA ASP A 348 -13.35 -3.07 -7.90
C ASP A 348 -14.32 -3.78 -6.94
N ARG A 349 -14.20 -3.53 -5.62
CA ARG A 349 -15.01 -4.18 -4.57
C ARG A 349 -14.91 -5.71 -4.59
N THR A 350 -13.76 -6.23 -5.00
CA THR A 350 -13.42 -7.64 -4.91
C THR A 350 -12.62 -7.92 -3.63
N TYR A 351 -12.22 -9.17 -3.44
CA TYR A 351 -11.41 -9.59 -2.29
C TYR A 351 -10.16 -10.32 -2.75
N LEU A 352 -9.09 -10.22 -1.98
CA LEU A 352 -7.98 -11.18 -2.01
C LEU A 352 -8.19 -12.22 -0.92
N GLY A 353 -8.09 -13.50 -1.27
CA GLY A 353 -7.87 -14.57 -0.31
C GLY A 353 -6.37 -14.64 0.00
N VAL A 354 -6.00 -14.52 1.27
CA VAL A 354 -4.60 -14.39 1.70
C VAL A 354 -4.29 -15.40 2.79
N ALA A 355 -3.34 -16.29 2.51
CA ALA A 355 -2.69 -17.12 3.51
C ALA A 355 -1.36 -16.47 3.87
N ALA A 356 -1.19 -16.08 5.13
CA ALA A 356 0.02 -15.44 5.62
C ALA A 356 0.70 -16.30 6.68
N SER A 357 2.02 -16.34 6.67
CA SER A 357 2.83 -16.98 7.70
C SER A 357 3.97 -16.07 8.12
N LEU A 358 4.16 -15.93 9.44
CA LEU A 358 5.29 -15.21 10.01
C LEU A 358 6.63 -15.93 9.78
N ASN A 359 6.58 -17.20 9.37
CA ASN A 359 7.73 -17.99 8.98
C ASN A 359 7.91 -17.89 7.46
N GLY A 360 8.89 -17.11 7.03
CA GLY A 360 9.27 -16.94 5.64
C GLY A 360 10.79 -16.92 5.50
N GLY A 361 11.31 -15.86 4.88
CA GLY A 361 12.76 -15.66 4.74
C GLY A 361 13.50 -15.49 6.05
N ASN A 362 12.84 -15.12 7.15
CA ASN A 362 13.45 -15.08 8.48
C ASN A 362 13.95 -16.46 8.95
N VAL A 363 13.16 -17.52 8.77
CA VAL A 363 13.55 -18.89 9.13
C VAL A 363 14.72 -19.36 8.28
N LEU A 364 14.70 -19.03 6.98
CA LEU A 364 15.81 -19.33 6.08
C LEU A 364 17.09 -18.59 6.48
N ALA A 365 16.98 -17.31 6.84
CA ALA A 365 18.11 -16.50 7.31
C ALA A 365 18.69 -17.05 8.63
N THR A 366 17.84 -17.42 9.59
CA THR A 366 18.28 -18.06 10.84
C THR A 366 19.01 -19.37 10.56
N PHE A 367 18.48 -20.20 9.66
CA PHE A 367 19.13 -21.45 9.26
C PHE A 367 20.51 -21.22 8.63
N VAL A 368 20.61 -20.26 7.70
CA VAL A 368 21.89 -19.90 7.06
C VAL A 368 22.89 -19.36 8.08
N HIS A 369 22.47 -18.48 9.00
CA HIS A 369 23.34 -17.97 10.07
C HIS A 369 23.84 -19.08 10.98
N MET A 370 22.98 -20.05 11.34
CA MET A 370 23.38 -21.21 12.14
C MET A 370 24.43 -22.06 11.42
N LEU A 371 24.27 -22.30 10.12
CA LEU A 371 25.28 -23.02 9.32
C LEU A 371 26.62 -22.27 9.24
N ILE A 372 26.58 -20.95 9.03
CA ILE A 372 27.78 -20.10 9.03
C ILE A 372 28.50 -20.19 10.38
N GLN A 373 27.75 -20.15 11.49
CA GLN A 373 28.31 -20.27 12.83
C GLN A 373 28.98 -21.63 13.04
N TRP A 374 28.32 -22.74 12.67
CA TRP A 374 28.90 -24.07 12.80
C TRP A 374 30.15 -24.26 11.93
N MET A 375 30.17 -23.73 10.70
CA MET A 375 31.38 -23.76 9.88
C MET A 375 32.53 -23.00 10.55
N ALA A 376 32.26 -21.83 11.14
CA ALA A 376 33.25 -21.07 11.88
C ALA A 376 33.78 -21.85 13.09
N ASP A 377 32.89 -22.49 13.86
CA ASP A 377 33.24 -23.30 15.03
C ASP A 377 34.08 -24.54 14.65
N LEU A 378 33.86 -25.09 13.45
CA LEU A 378 34.63 -26.19 12.88
C LEU A 378 35.92 -25.76 12.18
N GLY A 379 36.32 -24.48 12.30
CA GLY A 379 37.55 -23.94 11.72
C GLY A 379 37.50 -23.70 10.21
N GLN A 380 36.33 -23.76 9.59
CA GLN A 380 36.12 -23.46 8.18
C GLN A 380 35.73 -21.97 8.02
N GLN A 381 36.71 -21.11 7.72
CA GLN A 381 36.43 -19.71 7.41
C GLN A 381 35.81 -19.56 6.01
N SER A 382 34.48 -19.52 5.92
CA SER A 382 33.83 -19.06 4.69
C SER A 382 33.90 -17.52 4.63
N ARG A 383 34.74 -16.96 3.76
CA ARG A 383 34.56 -15.56 3.34
C ARG A 383 33.23 -15.51 2.58
N PRO A 384 32.22 -14.72 3.00
CA PRO A 384 31.03 -14.56 2.19
C PRO A 384 31.43 -13.82 0.92
N ARG A 385 31.54 -14.54 -0.21
CA ARG A 385 31.33 -13.91 -1.52
C ARG A 385 29.86 -13.47 -1.52
N GLU A 386 29.57 -12.29 -2.07
CA GLU A 386 28.29 -11.55 -2.00
C GLU A 386 27.03 -12.30 -2.53
N THR A 387 27.05 -13.62 -2.67
CA THR A 387 25.85 -14.43 -2.89
C THR A 387 26.13 -15.86 -2.41
N MET A 388 25.64 -16.23 -1.22
CA MET A 388 25.50 -17.65 -0.87
C MET A 388 24.27 -18.20 -1.61
N ALA A 389 24.50 -18.81 -2.77
CA ALA A 389 23.52 -19.71 -3.37
C ALA A 389 23.59 -21.06 -2.64
N VAL A 390 22.71 -21.26 -1.65
CA VAL A 390 22.50 -22.58 -1.06
C VAL A 390 21.82 -23.46 -2.13
N THR A 391 22.61 -24.31 -2.79
CA THR A 391 22.08 -25.29 -3.74
C THR A 391 21.76 -26.57 -2.96
N CYS A 392 20.51 -26.73 -2.51
CA CYS A 392 20.03 -28.02 -2.04
C CYS A 392 19.76 -28.93 -3.24
N ARG A 393 20.69 -29.85 -3.57
CA ARG A 393 20.35 -31.02 -4.38
C ARG A 393 19.70 -32.07 -3.49
N GLY A 394 18.38 -32.14 -3.50
CA GLY A 394 17.67 -33.33 -3.00
C GLY A 394 17.90 -34.49 -3.96
N HIS A 395 18.65 -35.50 -3.56
CA HIS A 395 18.49 -36.84 -4.15
C HIS A 395 17.23 -37.43 -3.54
N LEU A 396 16.14 -37.43 -4.31
CA LEU A 396 14.93 -38.19 -4.00
C LEU A 396 15.21 -39.66 -4.32
N GLU A 397 15.88 -40.36 -3.40
CA GLU A 397 15.79 -41.81 -3.35
C GLU A 397 14.74 -42.23 -2.31
N GLY A 398 13.66 -42.84 -2.81
CA GLY A 398 12.89 -43.84 -2.06
C GLY A 398 11.89 -43.35 -1.01
N LEU A 399 10.89 -42.56 -1.39
CA LEU A 399 9.62 -42.53 -0.65
C LEU A 399 8.66 -43.53 -1.29
N LYS A 400 8.66 -44.76 -0.76
CA LYS A 400 7.60 -45.73 -1.01
C LYS A 400 6.32 -45.24 -0.35
N VAL A 401 5.29 -45.02 -1.16
CA VAL A 401 3.91 -44.87 -0.73
C VAL A 401 3.49 -46.18 -0.07
N LYS A 402 3.01 -46.10 1.18
CA LYS A 402 2.14 -47.11 1.78
C LYS A 402 0.79 -46.48 1.99
#